data_AF-A0A9D2GHC4-F1
#
_entry.id   AF-A0A9D2GHC4-F1
#
_cell.length_a   1.000
_cell.length_b   1.000
_cell.length_c   1.000
_cell.angle_alpha   90.00
_cell.angle_beta   90.00
_cell.angle_gamma   90.00
#
_symmetry.space_group_name_H-M   'P 1'
#
loop_
_entity.id
_entity.type
_entity.pdbx_description
1 polymer ?
#
loop_
_entity_poly.entity_id
_entity_poly.type
_entity_poly.pdbx_seq_one_letter_code
_entity_poly.pdbx_strand_id
1 'polypeptide(L)'
;MDRQEKTKYRLAESIKGLMAHMPLDRITVKDIVAECGLTRQTFYRNFRDKYDLVNWYFEKLVQQSFQEMGVSLNLREGLTKKFEFIRAERVFFTCAFGSNDYNSLVKYDYDYILKFYRGILQKKQGRPPEPDVEFLLQMYCHGSIRMTVDWVLTGMKLEPEELAGLLVEALPEKLNKLLSFPKGEG
;
A
#
# COMPACT_ATOMS: atom_id res chain seq x y z
N MET A 1 -11.06 -1.33 19.40
CA MET A 1 -11.42 -0.49 18.24
C MET A 1 -12.49 0.50 18.65
N ASP A 2 -12.17 1.81 18.60
CA ASP A 2 -13.09 2.88 18.98
C ASP A 2 -14.30 2.98 18.01
N ARG A 3 -15.40 3.60 18.43
CA ARG A 3 -16.63 3.77 17.65
C ARG A 3 -16.39 4.48 16.32
N GLN A 4 -15.47 5.44 16.28
CA GLN A 4 -15.12 6.13 15.04
C GLN A 4 -14.43 5.17 14.05
N GLU A 5 -13.51 4.34 14.54
CA GLU A 5 -12.79 3.38 13.73
C GLU A 5 -13.72 2.27 13.19
N LYS A 6 -14.66 1.77 14.01
CA LYS A 6 -15.74 0.86 13.54
C LYS A 6 -16.54 1.45 12.39
N THR A 7 -16.81 2.75 12.41
CA THR A 7 -17.53 3.44 11.33
C THR A 7 -16.71 3.47 10.05
N LYS A 8 -15.41 3.76 10.14
CA LYS A 8 -14.49 3.76 9.00
C LYS A 8 -14.40 2.38 8.33
N TYR A 9 -14.28 1.30 9.12
CA TYR A 9 -14.29 -0.06 8.57
C TYR A 9 -15.61 -0.43 7.90
N ARG A 10 -16.77 -0.03 8.46
CA ARG A 10 -18.07 -0.26 7.79
C ARG A 10 -18.15 0.43 6.42
N LEU A 11 -17.58 1.63 6.29
CA LEU A 11 -17.51 2.33 5.01
C LEU A 11 -16.56 1.60 4.03
N ALA A 12 -15.42 1.10 4.52
CA ALA A 12 -14.47 0.33 3.72
C ALA A 12 -15.05 -0.99 3.20
N GLU A 13 -15.75 -1.75 4.05
CA GLU A 13 -16.40 -3.00 3.61
C GLU A 13 -17.51 -2.73 2.59
N SER A 14 -18.25 -1.63 2.73
CA SER A 14 -19.25 -1.23 1.75
C SER A 14 -18.63 -0.90 0.38
N ILE A 15 -17.60 -0.06 0.31
CA ILE A 15 -16.97 0.25 -0.98
C ILE A 15 -16.30 -0.98 -1.58
N LYS A 16 -15.72 -1.86 -0.77
CA LYS A 16 -15.15 -3.14 -1.21
C LYS A 16 -16.21 -4.06 -1.84
N GLY A 17 -17.40 -4.15 -1.25
CA GLY A 17 -18.53 -4.87 -1.82
C GLY A 17 -18.95 -4.30 -3.18
N LEU A 18 -19.06 -2.97 -3.27
CA LEU A 18 -19.41 -2.29 -4.52
C LEU A 18 -18.34 -2.48 -5.62
N MET A 19 -17.06 -2.48 -5.26
CA MET A 19 -15.93 -2.72 -6.17
C MET A 19 -15.93 -4.11 -6.80
N ALA A 20 -16.62 -5.08 -6.19
CA ALA A 20 -16.80 -6.41 -6.77
C ALA A 20 -17.74 -6.42 -7.99
N HIS A 21 -18.56 -5.37 -8.14
CA HIS A 21 -19.60 -5.29 -9.16
C HIS A 21 -19.43 -4.13 -10.15
N MET A 22 -18.64 -3.10 -9.80
CA MET A 22 -18.39 -1.97 -10.68
C MET A 22 -17.04 -1.30 -10.43
N PRO A 23 -16.47 -0.60 -11.44
CA PRO A 23 -15.23 0.16 -11.28
C PRO A 23 -15.37 1.27 -10.23
N LEU A 24 -14.29 1.53 -9.48
CA LEU A 24 -14.21 2.58 -8.46
C LEU A 24 -14.72 3.93 -8.98
N ASP A 25 -14.36 4.29 -10.20
CA ASP A 25 -14.72 5.58 -10.82
C ASP A 25 -16.23 5.78 -10.92
N ARG A 26 -17.01 4.70 -11.03
CA ARG A 26 -18.49 4.74 -11.10
C ARG A 26 -19.16 4.73 -9.73
N ILE A 27 -18.48 4.28 -8.67
CA ILE A 27 -19.03 4.27 -7.31
C ILE A 27 -19.20 5.69 -6.81
N THR A 28 -20.36 6.02 -6.26
CA THR A 28 -20.62 7.32 -5.62
C THR A 28 -20.65 7.19 -4.11
N VAL A 29 -20.45 8.32 -3.40
CA VAL A 29 -20.66 8.36 -1.94
C VAL A 29 -22.09 7.94 -1.56
N LYS A 30 -23.08 8.18 -2.43
CA LYS A 30 -24.46 7.75 -2.20
C LYS A 30 -24.57 6.23 -2.16
N ASP A 31 -23.92 5.54 -3.10
CA ASP A 31 -23.94 4.07 -3.17
C ASP A 31 -23.30 3.47 -1.92
N ILE A 32 -22.13 4.00 -1.52
CA ILE A 32 -21.40 3.54 -0.33
C ILE A 32 -22.26 3.64 0.93
N VAL A 33 -22.88 4.79 1.16
CA VAL A 33 -23.65 5.00 2.40
C VAL A 33 -24.99 4.26 2.38
N ALA A 34 -25.57 4.04 1.20
CA ALA A 34 -26.78 3.23 1.04
C ALA A 34 -26.49 1.76 1.40
N GLU A 35 -25.39 1.21 0.89
CA GLU A 35 -24.96 -0.17 1.15
C GLU A 35 -24.74 -0.46 2.65
N CYS A 36 -24.08 0.44 3.39
CA CYS A 36 -23.82 0.24 4.82
C CYS A 36 -24.89 0.82 5.77
N GLY A 37 -25.97 1.43 5.24
CA GLY A 37 -27.02 2.07 6.03
C GLY A 37 -26.56 3.29 6.85
N LEU A 38 -25.61 4.08 6.32
CA LEU A 38 -25.12 5.32 6.93
C LEU A 38 -25.60 6.56 6.16
N THR A 39 -25.25 7.75 6.65
CA THR A 39 -25.57 9.01 5.99
C THR A 39 -24.36 9.61 5.27
N ARG A 40 -24.58 10.43 4.23
CA ARG A 40 -23.52 11.21 3.58
C ARG A 40 -22.75 12.09 4.58
N GLN A 41 -23.44 12.67 5.56
CA GLN A 41 -22.79 13.43 6.63
C GLN A 41 -21.82 12.57 7.45
N THR A 42 -22.18 11.31 7.71
CA THR A 42 -21.30 10.36 8.40
C THR A 42 -20.09 10.00 7.55
N PHE A 43 -20.26 9.85 6.23
CA PHE A 43 -19.14 9.66 5.30
C PHE A 43 -18.17 10.85 5.36
N TYR A 44 -18.66 12.07 5.12
CA TYR A 44 -17.81 13.26 5.02
C TYR A 44 -17.16 13.68 6.36
N ARG A 45 -17.69 13.19 7.50
CA ARG A 45 -17.00 13.31 8.79
C ARG A 45 -15.73 12.45 8.88
N ASN A 46 -15.64 11.38 8.07
CA ASN A 46 -14.54 10.42 8.12
C ASN A 46 -13.60 10.54 6.92
N PHE A 47 -14.11 10.86 5.74
CA PHE A 47 -13.37 10.86 4.48
C PHE A 47 -13.79 12.02 3.57
N ARG A 48 -12.82 12.59 2.85
CA ARG A 48 -13.06 13.69 1.91
C ARG A 48 -13.85 13.22 0.69
N ASP A 49 -13.49 12.05 0.18
CA ASP A 49 -14.10 11.39 -0.97
C ASP A 49 -13.85 9.87 -0.92
N LYS A 50 -14.27 9.15 -1.96
CA LYS A 50 -14.11 7.69 -2.06
C LYS A 50 -12.64 7.25 -2.18
N TYR A 51 -11.76 8.08 -2.74
CA TYR A 51 -10.34 7.76 -2.89
C TYR A 51 -9.61 7.90 -1.56
N ASP A 52 -9.95 8.91 -0.76
CA ASP A 52 -9.48 9.07 0.62
C ASP A 52 -9.84 7.85 1.49
N LEU A 53 -11.06 7.31 1.33
CA LEU A 53 -11.46 6.05 1.97
C LEU A 53 -10.61 4.86 1.50
N VAL A 54 -10.39 4.72 0.19
CA VAL A 54 -9.56 3.63 -0.40
C VAL A 54 -8.12 3.71 0.09
N ASN A 55 -7.53 4.91 0.08
CA ASN A 55 -6.17 5.16 0.54
C ASN A 55 -6.02 4.88 2.05
N TRP A 56 -7.02 5.26 2.85
CA TRP A 56 -7.04 4.92 4.28
C TRP A 56 -7.09 3.41 4.52
N TYR A 57 -7.96 2.69 3.78
CA TYR A 57 -8.05 1.23 3.93
C TYR A 57 -6.76 0.55 3.49
N PHE A 58 -6.17 1.01 2.38
CA PHE A 58 -4.85 0.59 1.94
C PHE A 58 -3.79 0.77 3.02
N GLU A 59 -3.71 1.97 3.60
CA GLU A 59 -2.76 2.27 4.67
C GLU A 59 -2.94 1.31 5.85
N LYS A 60 -4.18 0.98 6.24
CA LYS A 60 -4.45 0.02 7.32
C LYS A 60 -3.94 -1.37 7.01
N LEU A 61 -4.10 -1.84 5.77
CA LEU A 61 -3.61 -3.14 5.34
C LEU A 61 -2.08 -3.18 5.29
N VAL A 62 -1.48 -2.13 4.73
CA VAL A 62 -0.04 -2.03 4.50
C VAL A 62 0.73 -1.75 5.79
N GLN A 63 0.16 -1.01 6.74
CA GLN A 63 0.77 -0.81 8.06
C GLN A 63 1.02 -2.13 8.79
N GLN A 64 0.14 -3.14 8.65
CA GLN A 64 0.33 -4.44 9.29
C GLN A 64 1.58 -5.17 8.75
N SER A 65 1.88 -5.06 7.45
CA SER A 65 3.07 -5.70 6.88
C SER A 65 4.35 -4.89 7.11
N PHE A 66 4.27 -3.55 7.01
CA PHE A 66 5.45 -2.68 7.06
C PHE A 66 5.93 -2.35 8.47
N GLN A 67 5.07 -2.37 9.50
CA GLN A 67 5.51 -2.14 10.89
C GLN A 67 6.46 -3.23 11.41
N GLU A 68 6.34 -4.46 10.90
CA GLU A 68 7.22 -5.57 11.26
C GLU A 68 8.56 -5.55 10.48
N MET A 69 8.58 -4.86 9.33
CA MET A 69 9.75 -4.78 8.46
C MET A 69 10.86 -3.94 9.11
N GLY A 70 12.00 -4.57 9.35
CA GLY A 70 13.14 -3.98 10.02
C GLY A 70 13.12 -4.01 11.54
N VAL A 71 12.09 -4.62 12.12
CA VAL A 71 12.02 -4.96 13.55
C VAL A 71 12.15 -6.47 13.72
N SER A 72 11.29 -7.24 13.04
CA SER A 72 11.26 -8.70 13.09
C SER A 72 11.38 -9.37 11.73
N LEU A 73 11.15 -8.64 10.64
CA LEU A 73 11.23 -9.15 9.27
C LEU A 73 12.34 -8.46 8.47
N ASN A 74 12.99 -9.23 7.61
CA ASN A 74 13.83 -8.66 6.55
C ASN A 74 12.97 -8.08 5.41
N LEU A 75 13.63 -7.38 4.48
CA LEU A 75 12.93 -6.72 3.37
C LEU A 75 12.13 -7.69 2.49
N ARG A 76 12.71 -8.86 2.16
CA ARG A 76 12.03 -9.87 1.34
C ARG A 76 10.79 -10.40 2.05
N GLU A 77 10.89 -10.71 3.34
CA GLU A 77 9.76 -11.19 4.15
C GLU A 77 8.65 -10.15 4.24
N GLY A 78 8.98 -8.89 4.51
CA GLY A 78 7.99 -7.83 4.58
C GLY A 78 7.32 -7.54 3.23
N LEU A 79 8.07 -7.61 2.12
CA LEU A 79 7.50 -7.54 0.76
C LEU A 79 6.62 -8.74 0.44
N THR A 80 7.02 -9.95 0.82
CA THR A 80 6.23 -11.17 0.61
C THR A 80 4.89 -11.04 1.32
N LYS A 81 4.90 -10.67 2.61
CA LYS A 81 3.65 -10.39 3.35
C LYS A 81 2.79 -9.33 2.67
N LYS A 82 3.39 -8.21 2.22
CA LYS A 82 2.66 -7.17 1.47
C LYS A 82 1.91 -7.78 0.27
N PHE A 83 2.59 -8.60 -0.52
CA PHE A 83 2.00 -9.21 -1.72
C PHE A 83 0.97 -10.30 -1.39
N GLU A 84 1.17 -11.08 -0.32
CA GLU A 84 0.16 -12.01 0.18
C GLU A 84 -1.13 -11.30 0.57
N PHE A 85 -1.03 -10.14 1.25
CA PHE A 85 -2.18 -9.32 1.59
C PHE A 85 -2.87 -8.74 0.36
N ILE A 86 -2.10 -8.20 -0.59
CA ILE A 86 -2.67 -7.70 -1.86
C ILE A 86 -3.42 -8.81 -2.60
N ARG A 87 -2.87 -10.03 -2.60
CA ARG A 87 -3.51 -11.20 -3.21
C ARG A 87 -4.77 -11.65 -2.47
N ALA A 88 -4.75 -11.64 -1.13
CA ALA A 88 -5.94 -11.93 -0.33
C ALA A 88 -7.09 -10.95 -0.62
N GLU A 89 -6.75 -9.69 -0.89
CA GLU A 89 -7.68 -8.60 -1.17
C GLU A 89 -7.78 -8.25 -2.67
N ARG A 90 -7.57 -9.25 -3.56
CA ARG A 90 -7.38 -9.03 -5.01
C ARG A 90 -8.46 -8.20 -5.69
N VAL A 91 -9.73 -8.35 -5.30
CA VAL A 91 -10.85 -7.63 -5.93
C VAL A 91 -10.73 -6.13 -5.65
N PHE A 92 -10.48 -5.79 -4.39
CA PHE A 92 -10.27 -4.41 -3.96
C PHE A 92 -9.08 -3.80 -4.69
N PHE A 93 -7.94 -4.48 -4.68
CA PHE A 93 -6.70 -3.95 -5.28
C PHE A 93 -6.74 -3.84 -6.79
N THR A 94 -7.37 -4.81 -7.48
CA THR A 94 -7.54 -4.73 -8.94
C THR A 94 -8.39 -3.52 -9.32
N CYS A 95 -9.48 -3.29 -8.57
CA CYS A 95 -10.37 -2.15 -8.82
C CYS A 95 -9.69 -0.82 -8.46
N ALA A 96 -8.97 -0.76 -7.33
CA ALA A 96 -8.30 0.44 -6.86
C ALA A 96 -7.10 0.85 -7.73
N PHE A 97 -6.28 -0.11 -8.19
CA PHE A 97 -5.16 0.18 -9.11
C PHE A 97 -5.61 0.41 -10.56
N GLY A 98 -6.80 -0.06 -10.94
CA GLY A 98 -7.38 0.17 -12.27
C GLY A 98 -8.07 1.53 -12.44
N SER A 99 -8.17 2.35 -11.38
CA SER A 99 -8.76 3.69 -11.43
C SER A 99 -7.82 4.69 -12.13
N ASN A 100 -8.37 5.48 -13.07
CA ASN A 100 -7.62 6.48 -13.84
C ASN A 100 -7.52 7.86 -13.16
N ASP A 101 -7.97 7.99 -11.91
CA ASP A 101 -7.99 9.26 -11.20
C ASP A 101 -6.59 9.80 -10.81
N TYR A 102 -6.44 11.13 -10.82
CA TYR A 102 -5.21 11.86 -10.47
C TYR A 102 -4.75 11.62 -9.01
N ASN A 103 -5.66 11.24 -8.11
CA ASN A 103 -5.38 10.84 -6.74
C ASN A 103 -5.26 9.31 -6.56
N SER A 104 -4.92 8.59 -7.63
CA SER A 104 -4.84 7.13 -7.63
C SER A 104 -4.04 6.57 -6.46
N LEU A 105 -4.46 5.38 -6.03
CA LEU A 105 -3.76 4.56 -5.05
C LEU A 105 -2.27 4.44 -5.35
N VAL A 106 -1.86 4.48 -6.62
CA VAL A 106 -0.47 4.46 -7.08
C VAL A 106 0.35 5.62 -6.51
N LYS A 107 -0.16 6.86 -6.60
CA LYS A 107 0.55 8.04 -6.07
C LYS A 107 0.65 7.98 -4.55
N TYR A 108 -0.44 7.57 -3.90
CA TYR A 108 -0.45 7.41 -2.45
C TYR A 108 0.53 6.32 -1.99
N ASP A 109 0.56 5.16 -2.67
CA ASP A 109 1.51 4.07 -2.40
C ASP A 109 2.95 4.57 -2.57
N TYR A 110 3.23 5.38 -3.59
CA TYR A 110 4.54 5.98 -3.79
C TYR A 110 4.97 6.87 -2.62
N ASP A 111 4.15 7.84 -2.26
CA ASP A 111 4.48 8.76 -1.16
C ASP A 111 4.65 8.01 0.17
N TYR A 112 3.82 6.98 0.40
CA TYR A 112 3.88 6.15 1.60
C TYR A 112 5.15 5.30 1.66
N ILE A 113 5.46 4.54 0.60
CA ILE A 113 6.63 3.66 0.53
C ILE A 113 7.93 4.46 0.58
N LEU A 114 8.00 5.59 -0.15
CA LEU A 114 9.17 6.46 -0.13
C LEU A 114 9.42 7.01 1.27
N LYS A 115 8.36 7.49 1.95
CA LYS A 115 8.45 7.95 3.34
C LYS A 115 8.89 6.84 4.28
N PHE A 116 8.39 5.62 4.08
CA PHE A 116 8.77 4.45 4.87
C PHE A 116 10.28 4.16 4.75
N TYR A 117 10.82 4.05 3.54
CA TYR A 117 12.24 3.81 3.33
C TYR A 117 13.13 4.95 3.85
N ARG A 118 12.73 6.21 3.64
CA ARG A 118 13.41 7.37 4.24
C ARG A 118 13.46 7.24 5.77
N GLY A 119 12.37 6.80 6.39
CA GLY A 119 12.30 6.54 7.83
C GLY A 119 13.28 5.46 8.29
N ILE A 120 13.42 4.35 7.55
CA ILE A 120 14.41 3.30 7.85
C ILE A 120 15.83 3.87 7.77
N LEU A 121 16.14 4.55 6.66
CA LEU A 121 17.48 5.11 6.42
C LEU A 121 17.84 6.14 7.49
N GLN A 122 16.91 7.02 7.84
CA GLN A 122 17.12 8.01 8.90
C GLN A 122 17.34 7.38 10.27
N LYS A 123 16.58 6.32 10.62
CA LYS A 123 16.80 5.57 11.87
C LYS A 123 18.17 4.90 11.92
N LYS A 124 18.63 4.31 10.80
CA LYS A 124 19.94 3.64 10.73
C LYS A 124 21.12 4.60 10.72
N GLN A 125 21.00 5.73 10.03
CA GLN A 125 22.11 6.66 9.80
C GLN A 125 22.12 7.86 10.75
N GLY A 126 21.03 8.11 11.48
CA GLY A 126 20.85 9.30 12.31
C GLY A 126 20.64 10.60 11.51
N ARG A 127 20.49 10.51 10.19
CA ARG A 127 20.35 11.66 9.27
C ARG A 127 19.49 11.32 8.04
N PRO A 128 18.89 12.31 7.36
CA PRO A 128 18.21 12.08 6.09
C PRO A 128 19.13 11.46 5.02
N PRO A 129 18.59 10.73 4.04
CA PRO A 129 19.38 10.15 2.96
C PRO A 129 20.11 11.23 2.16
N GLU A 130 21.31 10.90 1.69
CA GLU A 130 22.08 11.75 0.77
C GLU A 130 21.37 11.91 -0.58
N PRO A 131 21.63 12.99 -1.35
CA PRO A 131 20.94 13.24 -2.62
C PRO A 131 21.02 12.08 -3.62
N ASP A 132 22.13 11.35 -3.66
CA ASP A 132 22.30 10.23 -4.57
C ASP A 132 21.56 8.96 -4.08
N VAL A 133 21.54 8.72 -2.77
CA VAL A 133 20.70 7.67 -2.15
C VAL A 133 19.22 7.96 -2.38
N GLU A 134 18.82 9.22 -2.22
CA GLU A 134 17.46 9.69 -2.45
C GLU A 134 17.04 9.48 -3.91
N PHE A 135 17.90 9.82 -4.87
CA PHE A 135 17.65 9.57 -6.29
C PHE A 135 17.44 8.08 -6.59
N LEU A 136 18.34 7.21 -6.10
CA LEU A 136 18.21 5.76 -6.27
C LEU A 136 16.92 5.23 -5.64
N LEU A 137 16.56 5.76 -4.47
CA LEU A 137 15.36 5.33 -3.75
C LEU A 137 14.08 5.70 -4.50
N GLN A 138 14.01 6.91 -5.05
CA GLN A 138 12.88 7.33 -5.88
C GLN A 138 12.75 6.46 -7.13
N MET A 139 13.85 6.20 -7.83
CA MET A 139 13.85 5.33 -9.02
C MET A 139 13.37 3.91 -8.69
N TYR A 140 13.86 3.33 -7.59
CA TYR A 140 13.42 2.03 -7.11
C TYR A 140 11.93 2.02 -6.71
N CYS A 141 11.45 3.04 -6.00
CA CYS A 141 10.05 3.14 -5.60
C CYS A 141 9.12 3.25 -6.82
N HIS A 142 9.48 4.07 -7.80
CA HIS A 142 8.72 4.16 -9.05
C HIS A 142 8.66 2.81 -9.79
N GLY A 143 9.80 2.14 -9.96
CA GLY A 143 9.86 0.84 -10.62
C GLY A 143 9.07 -0.24 -9.87
N SER A 144 9.29 -0.37 -8.57
CA SER A 144 8.63 -1.40 -7.74
C SER A 144 7.12 -1.23 -7.68
N ILE A 145 6.61 0.00 -7.60
CA ILE A 145 5.17 0.27 -7.63
C ILE A 145 4.60 -0.05 -9.00
N ARG A 146 5.29 0.34 -10.08
CA ARG A 146 4.85 -0.01 -11.43
C ARG A 146 4.74 -1.52 -11.61
N MET A 147 5.75 -2.27 -11.18
CA MET A 147 5.73 -3.73 -11.23
C MET A 147 4.62 -4.33 -10.37
N THR A 148 4.33 -3.74 -9.22
CA THR A 148 3.21 -4.15 -8.35
C THR A 148 1.86 -3.94 -9.07
N VAL A 149 1.66 -2.78 -9.68
CA VAL A 149 0.45 -2.46 -10.45
C VAL A 149 0.27 -3.43 -11.61
N ASP A 150 1.31 -3.65 -12.41
CA ASP A 150 1.26 -4.57 -13.55
C ASP A 150 0.97 -6.00 -13.07
N TRP A 151 1.59 -6.47 -11.98
CA TRP A 151 1.29 -7.77 -11.39
C TRP A 151 -0.17 -7.89 -10.96
N VAL A 152 -0.72 -6.88 -10.27
CA VAL A 152 -2.14 -6.86 -9.88
C VAL A 152 -3.06 -6.91 -11.10
N LEU A 153 -2.85 -6.04 -12.07
CA LEU A 153 -3.73 -5.88 -13.23
C LEU A 153 -3.63 -7.03 -14.23
N THR A 154 -2.53 -7.79 -14.23
CA THR A 154 -2.35 -8.98 -15.08
C THR A 154 -2.74 -10.29 -14.41
N GLY A 155 -3.41 -10.21 -13.25
CA GLY A 155 -4.00 -11.36 -12.56
C GLY A 155 -3.09 -12.06 -11.55
N MET A 156 -2.06 -11.37 -11.06
CA MET A 156 -1.19 -11.81 -9.96
C MET A 156 -0.55 -13.18 -10.20
N LYS A 157 -0.01 -13.37 -11.41
CA LYS A 157 0.47 -14.69 -11.88
C LYS A 157 1.72 -15.20 -11.17
N LEU A 158 2.61 -14.30 -10.73
CA LEU A 158 3.77 -14.66 -9.92
C LEU A 158 3.32 -14.90 -8.49
N GLU A 159 3.92 -15.87 -7.82
CA GLU A 159 3.73 -16.03 -6.38
C GLU A 159 4.29 -14.80 -5.63
N PRO A 160 3.66 -14.38 -4.51
CA PRO A 160 4.11 -13.26 -3.70
C PRO A 160 5.62 -13.27 -3.37
N GLU A 161 6.16 -14.44 -3.05
CA GLU A 161 7.58 -14.61 -2.74
C GLU A 161 8.46 -14.42 -3.97
N GLU A 162 8.03 -14.88 -5.15
CA GLU A 162 8.77 -14.70 -6.41
C GLU A 162 8.85 -13.23 -6.79
N LEU A 163 7.73 -12.50 -6.70
CA LEU A 163 7.71 -11.05 -6.96
C LEU A 163 8.57 -10.29 -5.95
N ALA A 164 8.48 -10.63 -4.66
CA ALA A 164 9.36 -10.05 -3.64
C ALA A 164 10.83 -10.33 -3.92
N GLY A 165 11.15 -11.54 -4.39
CA GLY A 165 12.48 -11.94 -4.83
C GLY A 165 13.05 -11.03 -5.92
N LEU A 166 12.28 -10.84 -7.00
CA LEU A 166 12.66 -9.99 -8.14
C LEU A 166 12.83 -8.52 -7.74
N LEU A 167 11.96 -7.99 -6.87
CA LEU A 167 12.09 -6.61 -6.40
C LEU A 167 13.32 -6.42 -5.50
N VAL A 168 13.65 -7.40 -4.65
CA VAL A 168 14.88 -7.36 -3.86
C VAL A 168 16.12 -7.45 -4.74
N GLU A 169 16.09 -8.28 -5.79
CA GLU A 169 17.18 -8.38 -6.77
C GLU A 169 17.38 -7.08 -7.56
N ALA A 170 16.28 -6.37 -7.88
CA ALA A 170 16.31 -5.09 -8.58
C ALA A 170 16.83 -3.91 -7.73
N LEU A 171 17.11 -4.11 -6.43
CA LEU A 171 17.67 -3.05 -5.59
C LEU A 171 19.08 -2.67 -6.07
N PRO A 172 19.34 -1.37 -6.32
CA PRO A 172 20.70 -0.88 -6.49
C PRO A 172 21.59 -1.29 -5.31
N GLU A 173 22.82 -1.71 -5.60
CA GLU A 173 23.75 -2.24 -4.59
C GLU A 173 23.92 -1.30 -3.39
N LYS A 174 23.98 0.01 -3.64
CA LYS A 174 24.06 1.05 -2.59
C LYS A 174 22.84 1.02 -1.67
N LEU A 175 21.62 0.88 -2.21
CA LEU A 175 20.41 0.75 -1.40
C LEU A 175 20.35 -0.58 -0.67
N ASN A 176 20.73 -1.68 -1.34
CA ASN A 176 20.73 -3.00 -0.72
C ASN A 176 21.61 -3.02 0.54
N LYS A 177 22.84 -2.45 0.48
CA LYS A 177 23.73 -2.35 1.65
C LYS A 177 23.16 -1.51 2.79
N LEU A 178 22.38 -0.48 2.48
CA LEU A 178 21.80 0.41 3.49
C LEU A 178 20.50 -0.15 4.10
N LEU A 179 19.69 -0.80 3.28
CA LEU A 179 18.38 -1.33 3.67
C LEU A 179 18.46 -2.74 4.25
N SER A 180 19.48 -3.52 3.93
CA SER A 180 19.67 -4.85 4.50
C SER A 180 19.72 -4.78 6.03
N PHE A 181 18.87 -5.59 6.64
CA PHE A 181 18.85 -5.77 8.09
C PHE A 181 19.89 -6.86 8.38
N PRO A 182 20.88 -6.62 9.26
CA PRO A 182 21.65 -7.74 9.77
C PRO A 182 20.65 -8.75 10.33
N LYS A 183 20.76 -10.03 9.94
CA LYS A 183 20.05 -11.10 10.64
C LYS A 183 20.36 -10.89 12.12
N GLY A 184 19.32 -10.76 12.95
CA GLY A 184 19.52 -10.74 14.40
C GLY A 184 20.40 -11.93 14.76
N GLU A 185 21.55 -11.67 15.35
CA GLU A 185 22.26 -12.70 16.08
C GLU A 185 21.47 -12.89 17.38
N GLY A 186 20.77 -14.03 17.48
CA GLY A 186 20.20 -14.54 18.74
C GLY A 186 18.80 -14.06 19.07
#